data_AF-A0A2A4VBC3-F1
#
_entry.id   AF-A0A2A4VBC3-F1
#
_cell.length_a   1.000
_cell.length_b   1.000
_cell.length_c   1.000
_cell.angle_alpha   90.00
_cell.angle_beta   90.00
_cell.angle_gamma   90.00
#
_symmetry.space_group_name_H-M   'P 1'
#
loop_
_entity.id
_entity.type
_entity.pdbx_description
1 polymer ?
#
loop_
_entity_poly.entity_id
_entity_poly.type
_entity_poly.pdbx_seq_one_letter_code
_entity_poly.pdbx_strand_id
1 'polypeptide(L)'
;MRHLLLIILFCAIPFAPSHANQQVVDTIKAIKIEGVSVFTSIEDARKILINDGYKEAYSNRRSTRFNKGACYIELGHMLSTSMLKYKCDSSSPDVGGGPIIVKALKDLCAIENNGKDDRAGCRPANSRTNANRIEKFQAIVGGDKYTAKIWDMDNPSGTRIRHIDIITLISK
;
A
#
# COMPACT_ATOMS: atom_id res chain seq x y z
N MET A 1 -54.71 16.44 17.58
CA MET A 1 -53.68 15.65 18.30
C MET A 1 -53.80 14.23 17.76
N ARG A 2 -52.81 13.53 17.24
CA ARG A 2 -51.40 13.48 17.63
C ARG A 2 -50.67 12.78 16.47
N HIS A 3 -49.69 13.46 15.89
CA HIS A 3 -48.68 12.85 15.04
C HIS A 3 -47.85 11.85 15.85
N LEU A 4 -47.45 10.74 15.23
CA LEU A 4 -46.16 10.05 15.41
C LEU A 4 -46.17 8.86 14.43
N LEU A 5 -45.74 9.02 13.17
CA LEU A 5 -44.34 8.87 12.75
C LEU A 5 -43.65 7.70 13.46
N LEU A 6 -43.92 6.49 12.98
CA LEU A 6 -43.22 5.28 13.39
C LEU A 6 -42.34 4.80 12.23
N ILE A 7 -41.08 5.21 12.36
CA ILE A 7 -39.86 4.47 12.03
C ILE A 7 -39.76 4.04 10.58
N ILE A 8 -39.02 4.87 9.84
CA ILE A 8 -38.36 4.52 8.59
C ILE A 8 -37.56 3.24 8.84
N LEU A 9 -38.12 2.11 8.42
CA LEU A 9 -37.41 0.87 8.21
C LEU A 9 -36.53 1.10 6.97
N PHE A 10 -35.45 1.88 7.13
CA PHE A 10 -34.33 1.83 6.20
C PHE A 10 -33.75 0.43 6.42
N CYS A 11 -34.28 -0.52 5.64
CA CYS A 11 -33.65 -1.81 5.41
C CYS A 11 -32.18 -1.53 5.20
N ALA A 12 -31.37 -2.00 6.16
CA ALA A 12 -29.93 -2.11 6.07
C ALA A 12 -29.61 -3.02 4.88
N ILE A 13 -29.64 -2.46 3.68
CA ILE A 13 -29.02 -3.07 2.51
C ILE A 13 -27.54 -3.11 2.86
N PRO A 14 -26.87 -4.27 2.76
CA PRO A 14 -25.48 -4.39 3.11
C PRO A 14 -24.64 -3.62 2.07
N PHE A 15 -24.39 -2.33 2.31
CA PHE A 15 -23.35 -1.54 1.65
C PHE A 15 -21.93 -2.01 2.05
N ALA A 16 -21.78 -3.25 2.53
CA ALA A 16 -20.52 -3.85 2.93
C ALA A 16 -19.42 -3.78 1.84
N PRO A 17 -19.72 -3.92 0.52
CA PRO A 17 -18.67 -3.83 -0.50
C PRO A 17 -18.11 -2.42 -0.66
N SER A 18 -18.94 -1.38 -0.57
CA SER A 18 -18.49 0.01 -0.77
C SER A 18 -17.68 0.53 0.42
N HIS A 19 -18.05 0.16 1.64
CA HIS A 19 -17.31 0.55 2.84
C HIS A 19 -15.92 -0.12 2.90
N ALA A 20 -15.82 -1.43 2.64
CA ALA A 20 -14.53 -2.13 2.63
C ALA A 20 -13.60 -1.62 1.51
N ASN A 21 -14.16 -1.29 0.34
CA ASN A 21 -13.40 -0.65 -0.74
C ASN A 21 -12.88 0.72 -0.31
N GLN A 22 -13.71 1.55 0.32
CA GLN A 22 -13.28 2.87 0.79
C GLN A 22 -12.16 2.75 1.83
N GLN A 23 -12.27 1.81 2.79
CA GLN A 23 -11.22 1.58 3.78
C GLN A 23 -9.88 1.15 3.16
N VAL A 24 -9.90 0.33 2.10
CA VAL A 24 -8.68 -0.02 1.37
C VAL A 24 -8.11 1.21 0.66
N VAL A 25 -8.95 2.01 0.02
CA VAL A 25 -8.51 3.25 -0.63
C VAL A 25 -7.88 4.21 0.37
N ASP A 26 -8.50 4.42 1.52
CA ASP A 26 -8.02 5.32 2.56
C ASP A 26 -6.69 4.82 3.14
N THR A 27 -6.58 3.50 3.34
CA THR A 27 -5.33 2.88 3.80
C THR A 27 -4.21 3.07 2.77
N ILE A 28 -4.47 2.81 1.48
CA ILE A 28 -3.49 3.01 0.41
C ILE A 28 -3.05 4.47 0.32
N LYS A 29 -3.98 5.42 0.45
CA LYS A 29 -3.70 6.87 0.43
C LYS A 29 -2.85 7.32 1.63
N ALA A 30 -2.98 6.65 2.77
CA ALA A 30 -2.23 6.97 3.99
C ALA A 30 -0.78 6.45 3.98
N ILE A 31 -0.43 5.50 3.10
CA ILE A 31 0.93 4.94 3.07
C ILE A 31 1.95 5.99 2.61
N LYS A 32 2.91 6.27 3.48
CA LYS A 32 4.07 7.13 3.21
C LYS A 32 5.35 6.41 3.58
N ILE A 33 6.24 6.21 2.63
CA ILE A 33 7.53 5.53 2.81
C ILE A 33 8.61 6.59 2.75
N GLU A 34 9.39 6.77 3.81
CA GLU A 34 10.36 7.89 3.92
C GLU A 34 9.71 9.26 3.62
N GLY A 35 8.46 9.44 4.05
CA GLY A 35 7.69 10.67 3.82
C GLY A 35 7.06 10.81 2.43
N VAL A 36 7.33 9.91 1.48
CA VAL A 36 6.73 9.97 0.13
C VAL A 36 5.55 9.01 -0.04
N SER A 37 4.52 9.45 -0.76
CA SER A 37 3.32 8.67 -1.10
C SER A 37 3.20 8.48 -2.61
N VAL A 38 2.26 7.64 -3.05
CA VAL A 38 1.94 7.46 -4.48
C VAL A 38 1.42 8.74 -5.15
N PHE A 39 0.96 9.72 -4.38
CA PHE A 39 0.49 11.02 -4.89
C PHE A 39 1.56 12.12 -4.80
N THR A 40 2.74 11.82 -4.24
CA THR A 40 3.82 12.79 -4.17
C THR A 40 4.39 13.03 -5.56
N SER A 41 4.57 14.29 -5.93
CA SER A 41 5.22 14.69 -7.19
C SER A 41 6.66 14.18 -7.23
N ILE A 42 7.23 13.99 -8.43
CA ILE A 42 8.64 13.57 -8.55
C ILE A 42 9.57 14.64 -7.96
N GLU A 43 9.23 15.91 -8.15
CA GLU A 43 10.00 17.06 -7.66
C GLU A 43 10.02 17.11 -6.13
N ASP A 44 8.88 16.91 -5.47
CA ASP A 44 8.83 16.92 -4.00
C ASP A 44 9.41 15.64 -3.40
N ALA A 45 9.19 14.49 -4.04
CA ALA A 45 9.84 13.25 -3.66
C ALA A 45 11.36 13.37 -3.75
N ARG A 46 11.89 13.99 -4.80
CA ARG A 46 13.33 14.26 -4.95
C ARG A 46 13.87 15.06 -3.77
N LYS A 47 13.19 16.15 -3.37
CA LYS A 47 13.61 16.97 -2.21
C LYS A 47 13.61 16.15 -0.91
N ILE A 48 12.52 15.44 -0.65
CA ILE A 48 12.36 14.62 0.57
C ILE A 48 13.44 13.54 0.64
N LEU A 49 13.61 12.77 -0.43
CA LEU A 49 14.47 11.60 -0.46
C LEU A 49 15.96 11.98 -0.45
N ILE A 50 16.36 13.03 -1.17
CA ILE A 50 17.75 13.53 -1.12
C ILE A 50 18.09 14.04 0.27
N ASN A 51 17.16 14.75 0.93
CA ASN A 51 17.36 15.21 2.31
C ASN A 51 17.48 14.03 3.29
N ASP A 52 16.81 12.92 3.02
CA ASP A 52 16.97 11.68 3.78
C ASP A 52 18.19 10.84 3.32
N GLY A 53 19.06 11.37 2.45
CA GLY A 53 20.30 10.70 2.04
C GLY A 53 20.15 9.62 0.98
N TYR A 54 18.99 9.54 0.31
CA TYR A 54 18.88 8.79 -0.94
C TYR A 54 19.58 9.54 -2.08
N LYS A 55 20.04 8.79 -3.09
CA LYS A 55 20.64 9.33 -4.31
C LYS A 55 19.79 8.93 -5.52
N GLU A 56 19.56 9.88 -6.43
CA GLU A 56 18.89 9.57 -7.70
C GLU A 56 19.78 8.61 -8.51
N ALA A 57 19.24 7.43 -8.82
CA ALA A 57 19.96 6.37 -9.53
C ALA A 57 19.64 6.40 -11.03
N TYR A 58 18.39 6.68 -11.40
CA TYR A 58 17.99 6.99 -12.76
C TYR A 58 16.70 7.80 -12.79
N SER A 59 16.50 8.55 -13.88
CA SER A 59 15.28 9.29 -14.16
C SER A 59 14.95 9.23 -15.64
N ASN A 60 13.70 8.92 -15.97
CA ASN A 60 13.18 8.95 -17.33
C ASN A 60 11.75 9.50 -17.35
N ARG A 61 11.15 9.60 -18.54
CA ARG A 61 9.80 10.18 -18.73
C ARG A 61 8.67 9.47 -17.96
N ARG A 62 8.89 8.25 -17.48
CA ARG A 62 7.88 7.43 -16.80
C ARG A 62 8.11 7.33 -15.31
N SER A 63 9.36 7.39 -14.86
CA SER A 63 9.73 7.11 -13.47
C SER A 63 11.10 7.64 -13.08
N THR A 64 11.27 7.90 -11.80
CA THR A 64 12.55 8.21 -11.17
C THR A 64 12.80 7.25 -10.00
N ARG A 65 14.01 6.67 -9.92
CA ARG A 65 14.44 5.79 -8.82
C ARG A 65 15.51 6.45 -7.98
N PHE A 66 15.38 6.28 -6.68
CA PHE A 66 16.29 6.76 -5.64
C PHE A 66 16.80 5.58 -4.82
N ASN A 67 18.11 5.49 -4.57
CA ASN A 67 18.73 4.41 -3.80
C ASN A 67 19.36 4.92 -2.50
N LYS A 68 19.30 4.12 -1.44
CA LYS A 68 20.00 4.33 -0.16
C LYS A 68 20.43 2.96 0.40
N GLY A 69 21.72 2.65 0.30
CA GLY A 69 22.23 1.33 0.66
C GLY A 69 21.56 0.21 -0.15
N ALA A 70 20.97 -0.76 0.55
CA ALA A 70 20.23 -1.87 -0.04
C ALA A 70 18.73 -1.58 -0.28
N CYS A 71 18.30 -0.33 -0.05
CA CYS A 71 16.93 0.11 -0.28
C CYS A 71 16.82 0.97 -1.56
N TYR A 72 15.66 0.92 -2.21
CA TYR A 72 15.28 1.89 -3.23
C TYR A 72 13.82 2.31 -3.12
N ILE A 73 13.55 3.52 -3.61
CA ILE A 73 12.20 4.05 -3.88
C ILE A 73 12.12 4.44 -5.35
N GLU A 74 11.02 4.08 -6.01
CA GLU A 74 10.74 4.47 -7.39
C GLU A 74 9.36 5.09 -7.48
N LEU A 75 9.27 6.30 -8.03
CA LEU A 75 8.00 6.98 -8.31
C LEU A 75 7.80 7.09 -9.80
N GLY A 76 6.54 6.99 -10.26
CA GLY A 76 6.18 7.21 -11.64
C GLY A 76 4.79 7.81 -11.80
N HIS A 77 4.64 8.71 -12.77
CA HIS A 77 3.36 9.34 -13.11
C HIS A 77 3.17 9.29 -14.63
N MET A 78 2.08 8.69 -15.09
CA MET A 78 1.75 8.52 -16.51
C MET A 78 0.26 8.76 -16.73
N LEU A 79 -0.12 9.87 -17.39
CA LEU A 79 -1.51 10.25 -17.73
C LEU A 79 -2.50 10.23 -16.55
N SER A 80 -3.03 9.04 -16.23
CA SER A 80 -4.00 8.74 -15.17
C SER A 80 -3.46 7.76 -14.13
N THR A 81 -2.22 7.29 -14.29
CA THR A 81 -1.58 6.29 -13.43
C THR A 81 -0.48 6.92 -12.60
N SER A 82 -0.51 6.67 -11.29
CA SER A 82 0.59 6.98 -10.37
C SER A 82 1.11 5.70 -9.73
N MET A 83 2.40 5.66 -9.47
CA MET A 83 3.10 4.49 -8.96
C MET A 83 4.10 4.89 -7.89
N LEU A 84 4.13 4.13 -6.80
CA LEU A 84 5.18 4.14 -5.79
C LEU A 84 5.65 2.70 -5.58
N LYS A 85 6.95 2.46 -5.75
CA LYS A 85 7.59 1.20 -5.38
C LYS A 85 8.64 1.45 -4.33
N TYR A 86 8.71 0.56 -3.35
CA TYR A 86 9.84 0.47 -2.43
C TYR A 86 10.30 -0.96 -2.35
N LYS A 87 11.61 -1.17 -2.30
CA LYS A 87 12.20 -2.46 -1.89
C LYS A 87 13.40 -2.20 -1.01
N CYS A 88 13.55 -2.99 0.04
CA CYS A 88 14.79 -3.06 0.78
C CYS A 88 15.15 -4.50 1.15
N ASP A 89 16.42 -4.82 0.98
CA ASP A 89 17.02 -6.10 1.34
C ASP A 89 17.94 -5.86 2.55
N SER A 90 17.47 -6.15 3.76
CA SER A 90 18.21 -5.86 4.99
C SER A 90 18.12 -6.99 6.02
N SER A 91 19.22 -7.22 6.73
CA SER A 91 19.25 -8.09 7.91
C SER A 91 18.65 -7.41 9.14
N SER A 92 18.52 -6.08 9.13
CA SER A 92 17.88 -5.32 10.20
C SER A 92 16.41 -5.05 9.86
N PRO A 93 15.46 -5.39 10.75
CA PRO A 93 14.05 -5.13 10.53
C PRO A 93 13.69 -3.64 10.57
N ASP A 94 14.57 -2.76 11.04
CA ASP A 94 14.26 -1.35 11.28
C ASP A 94 14.87 -0.41 10.23
N VAL A 95 15.50 -0.94 9.19
CA VAL A 95 16.13 -0.12 8.16
C VAL A 95 15.09 0.39 7.15
N GLY A 96 15.08 1.71 6.99
CA GLY A 96 14.26 2.46 6.04
C GLY A 96 12.76 2.25 6.21
N GLY A 97 12.03 2.18 5.10
CA GLY A 97 10.59 1.89 5.00
C GLY A 97 10.08 0.55 5.58
N GLY A 98 10.93 -0.28 6.19
CA GLY A 98 10.56 -1.61 6.68
C GLY A 98 9.36 -1.66 7.63
N PRO A 99 9.36 -0.90 8.75
CA PRO A 99 8.23 -0.85 9.69
C PRO A 99 6.93 -0.36 9.06
N ILE A 100 7.02 0.55 8.09
CA ILE A 100 5.87 1.10 7.37
C ILE A 100 5.20 0.02 6.52
N ILE A 101 5.98 -0.85 5.86
CA ILE A 101 5.45 -1.96 5.05
C ILE A 101 4.74 -2.98 5.93
N VAL A 102 5.34 -3.35 7.06
CA VAL A 102 4.72 -4.28 8.02
C VAL A 102 3.42 -3.70 8.57
N LYS A 103 3.39 -2.40 8.89
CA LYS A 103 2.18 -1.72 9.33
C LYS A 103 1.11 -1.69 8.23
N ALA A 104 1.48 -1.31 7.00
CA ALA A 104 0.55 -1.27 5.86
C ALA A 104 -0.07 -2.65 5.60
N LEU A 105 0.73 -3.71 5.67
CA LEU A 105 0.25 -5.09 5.56
C LEU A 105 -0.78 -5.41 6.66
N LYS A 106 -0.45 -5.10 7.92
CA LYS A 106 -1.35 -5.33 9.05
C LYS A 106 -2.67 -4.58 8.91
N ASP A 107 -2.61 -3.29 8.57
CA ASP A 107 -3.80 -2.44 8.42
C ASP A 107 -4.69 -2.94 7.27
N LEU A 108 -4.11 -3.30 6.13
CA LEU A 108 -4.85 -3.83 4.98
C LEU A 108 -5.45 -5.22 5.26
N CYS A 109 -4.72 -6.08 5.98
CA CYS A 109 -5.22 -7.39 6.39
C CYS A 109 -6.41 -7.31 7.37
N ALA A 110 -6.47 -6.25 8.19
CA ALA A 110 -7.55 -6.03 9.14
C ALA A 110 -8.89 -5.61 8.48
N ILE A 111 -8.87 -5.21 7.21
CA ILE A 111 -10.08 -4.85 6.48
C ILE A 111 -10.80 -6.14 6.07
N GLU A 112 -12.01 -6.34 6.60
CA GLU A 112 -12.83 -7.51 6.26
C GLU A 112 -13.36 -7.43 4.82
N ASN A 113 -13.57 -8.58 4.17
CA ASN A 113 -14.24 -8.70 2.87
C ASN A 113 -13.57 -8.07 1.63
N ASN A 114 -12.32 -7.60 1.68
CA ASN A 114 -11.60 -7.10 0.49
C ASN A 114 -10.55 -8.10 -0.05
N GLY A 115 -10.86 -8.81 -1.14
CA GLY A 115 -9.93 -9.80 -1.73
C GLY A 115 -9.80 -11.05 -0.86
N LYS A 116 -10.76 -11.98 -0.97
CA LYS A 116 -10.81 -13.22 -0.19
C LYS A 116 -9.86 -14.31 -0.71
N ASP A 117 -9.42 -14.22 -1.96
CA ASP A 117 -8.89 -15.39 -2.66
C ASP A 117 -7.39 -15.64 -2.48
N ASP A 118 -6.60 -14.68 -1.96
CA ASP A 118 -5.12 -14.81 -1.90
C ASP A 118 -4.48 -14.34 -0.58
N ARG A 119 -5.22 -14.34 0.54
CA ARG A 119 -4.80 -13.80 1.85
C ARG A 119 -3.87 -14.72 2.68
N ALA A 120 -2.89 -15.37 2.07
CA ALA A 120 -2.01 -16.33 2.77
C ALA A 120 -1.13 -15.67 3.86
N GLY A 121 -0.64 -14.46 3.63
CA GLY A 121 0.14 -13.61 4.54
C GLY A 121 -0.67 -12.77 5.55
N CYS A 122 -1.99 -12.64 5.37
CA CYS A 122 -2.90 -12.07 6.37
C CYS A 122 -3.35 -13.07 7.46
N ARG A 123 -2.93 -14.34 7.36
CA ARG A 123 -3.22 -15.34 8.38
C ARG A 123 -2.42 -15.07 9.67
N PRO A 124 -2.97 -15.41 10.85
CA PRO A 124 -2.26 -15.31 12.13
C PRO A 124 -0.91 -16.02 12.09
N ALA A 125 0.11 -15.48 12.77
CA ALA A 125 1.50 -15.97 12.77
C ALA A 125 1.67 -17.44 13.24
N ASN A 126 0.63 -18.01 13.82
CA ASN A 126 0.51 -19.38 14.31
C ASN A 126 0.06 -20.39 13.23
N SER A 127 -0.26 -19.97 12.00
CA SER A 127 -0.33 -20.90 10.88
C SER A 127 1.09 -21.29 10.48
N ARG A 128 1.39 -22.60 10.43
CA ARG A 128 2.71 -23.19 10.08
C ARG A 128 3.17 -22.91 8.62
N THR A 129 2.74 -21.82 8.02
CA THR A 129 2.94 -21.48 6.62
C THR A 129 3.88 -20.28 6.49
N ASN A 130 5.12 -20.62 6.11
CA ASN A 130 6.14 -19.90 5.35
C ASN A 130 6.41 -18.42 5.69
N ALA A 131 7.69 -18.17 5.97
CA ALA A 131 8.37 -16.88 6.13
C ALA A 131 8.18 -15.85 5.00
N ASN A 132 7.44 -16.20 3.94
CA ASN A 132 7.26 -15.40 2.74
C ASN A 132 5.77 -15.07 2.55
N ARG A 133 5.43 -13.81 2.80
CA ARG A 133 4.08 -13.26 2.63
C ARG A 133 4.04 -12.46 1.35
N ILE A 134 3.13 -12.80 0.45
CA ILE A 134 2.86 -12.05 -0.77
C ILE A 134 1.37 -11.78 -0.80
N GLU A 135 1.01 -10.50 -0.75
CA GLU A 135 -0.38 -10.08 -0.62
C GLU A 135 -0.73 -9.02 -1.65
N LYS A 136 -1.97 -9.05 -2.13
CA LYS A 136 -2.50 -8.08 -3.08
C LYS A 136 -3.86 -7.58 -2.61
N PHE A 137 -3.95 -6.26 -2.44
CA PHE A 137 -5.18 -5.55 -2.09
C PHE A 137 -5.61 -4.68 -3.26
N GLN A 138 -6.91 -4.66 -3.55
CA GLN A 138 -7.46 -3.88 -4.64
C GLN A 138 -8.83 -3.32 -4.28
N ALA A 139 -9.05 -2.05 -4.58
CA ALA A 139 -10.36 -1.41 -4.44
C ALA A 139 -10.68 -0.55 -5.66
N ILE A 140 -11.98 -0.45 -5.96
CA ILE A 140 -12.52 0.43 -6.97
C ILE A 140 -13.56 1.34 -6.31
N VAL A 141 -13.38 2.65 -6.44
CA VAL A 141 -14.28 3.67 -5.87
C VAL A 141 -14.44 4.78 -6.90
N GLY A 142 -15.68 5.10 -7.28
CA GLY A 142 -15.96 6.21 -8.20
C GLY A 142 -15.31 6.08 -9.58
N GLY A 143 -15.00 4.85 -10.04
CA GLY A 143 -14.28 4.60 -11.29
C GLY A 143 -12.76 4.57 -11.15
N ASP A 144 -12.21 5.04 -10.04
CA ASP A 144 -10.78 4.95 -9.73
C ASP A 144 -10.42 3.57 -9.21
N LYS A 145 -9.22 3.09 -9.56
CA LYS A 145 -8.68 1.81 -9.08
C LYS A 145 -7.41 2.03 -8.27
N TYR A 146 -7.37 1.42 -7.09
CA TYR A 146 -6.24 1.44 -6.18
C TYR A 146 -5.73 0.02 -5.96
N THR A 147 -4.44 -0.20 -6.09
CA THR A 147 -3.81 -1.52 -5.92
C THR A 147 -2.57 -1.37 -5.03
N ALA A 148 -2.47 -2.22 -4.01
CA ALA A 148 -1.25 -2.39 -3.22
C ALA A 148 -0.84 -3.87 -3.27
N LYS A 149 0.41 -4.13 -3.65
CA LYS A 149 1.03 -5.45 -3.55
C LYS A 149 2.16 -5.37 -2.53
N ILE A 150 2.17 -6.25 -1.56
CA ILE A 150 3.13 -6.25 -0.46
C ILE A 150 3.81 -7.60 -0.38
N TRP A 151 5.14 -7.58 -0.29
CA TRP A 151 5.97 -8.74 -0.03
C TRP A 151 6.78 -8.53 1.25
N ASP A 152 6.78 -9.53 2.12
CA ASP A 152 7.63 -9.61 3.29
C ASP A 152 8.19 -11.03 3.36
N MET A 153 9.46 -11.17 3.00
CA MET A 153 10.09 -12.47 2.72
C MET A 153 11.43 -12.59 3.43
N ASP A 154 11.70 -13.75 4.01
CA ASP A 154 13.04 -14.09 4.50
C ASP A 154 13.79 -14.87 3.42
N ASN A 155 15.01 -14.44 3.08
CA ASN A 155 15.85 -15.14 2.12
C ASN A 155 16.70 -16.22 2.84
N PRO A 156 17.30 -17.18 2.10
CA PRO A 156 18.13 -18.23 2.70
C PRO A 156 19.39 -17.72 3.44
N SER A 157 19.85 -16.50 3.16
CA SER A 157 20.99 -15.88 3.85
C SER A 157 20.60 -15.18 5.16
N GLY A 158 19.32 -15.23 5.56
CA GLY A 158 18.81 -14.54 6.75
C GLY A 158 18.54 -13.05 6.54
N THR A 159 18.63 -12.55 5.31
CA THR A 159 18.25 -11.19 4.94
C THR A 159 16.76 -11.13 4.64
N ARG A 160 16.07 -10.13 5.15
CA ARG A 160 14.64 -9.94 4.94
C ARG A 160 14.40 -8.95 3.81
N ILE A 161 13.64 -9.38 2.81
CA ILE A 161 13.22 -8.58 1.67
C ILE A 161 11.83 -8.02 1.98
N ARG A 162 11.75 -6.69 2.09
CA ARG A 162 10.47 -5.99 2.18
C ARG A 162 10.24 -5.17 0.94
N HIS A 163 9.09 -5.37 0.30
CA HIS A 163 8.74 -4.71 -0.94
C HIS A 163 7.27 -4.34 -0.89
N ILE A 164 6.95 -3.15 -1.37
CA ILE A 164 5.59 -2.74 -1.69
C ILE A 164 5.53 -2.04 -3.05
N ASP A 165 4.52 -2.40 -3.84
CA ASP A 165 4.11 -1.70 -5.06
C ASP A 165 2.72 -1.12 -4.84
N ILE A 166 2.59 0.20 -4.97
CA ILE A 166 1.31 0.92 -4.97
C ILE A 166 1.08 1.49 -6.37
N ILE A 167 -0.08 1.20 -6.94
CA ILE A 167 -0.50 1.70 -8.26
C ILE A 167 -1.91 2.25 -8.13
N THR A 168 -2.11 3.48 -8.58
CA THR A 168 -3.41 4.14 -8.62
C THR A 168 -3.73 4.55 -10.04
N LEU A 169 -4.94 4.23 -10.51
CA LEU A 169 -5.47 4.64 -11.80
C LEU A 169 -6.70 5.52 -11.54
N ILE A 170 -6.60 6.79 -11.90
CA ILE A 170 -7.65 7.80 -11.67
C ILE A 170 -8.43 8.03 -12.96
N SER A 171 -9.75 7.85 -12.90
CA SER A 171 -10.66 8.21 -13.99
C SER A 171 -10.67 9.73 -14.11
N LYS A 172 -10.31 10.26 -15.29
CA LYS A 172 -10.48 11.69 -15.60
C LYS A 172 -11.86 11.96 -16.19
#